data_AF-A0A933MUJ9-F1
#
_entry.id   AF-A0A933MUJ9-F1
#
_cell.length_a   1.000
_cell.length_b   1.000
_cell.length_c   1.000
_cell.angle_alpha   90.00
_cell.angle_beta   90.00
_cell.angle_gamma   90.00
#
_symmetry.space_group_name_H-M   'P 1'
#
loop_
_entity.id
_entity.type
_entity.pdbx_description
1 polymer ?
#
loop_
_entity_poly.entity_id
_entity_poly.type
_entity_poly.pdbx_seq_one_letter_code
_entity_poly.pdbx_strand_id
1 'polypeptide(L)'
;MKKLAVLTIVLFAVLSAPASHAAFPPVPEDAAIYPVEHFTQVALMYSWAEGGELYVHFRLLSERFFVCDVGFSILQNGSELGNLSLLDEDQAPFCGYFDTDRTFMIEDPFSRLKATEPFTLELSANRIYTLDIMPMSPQADMPENGIWREANGKISFYLQKYENKSAAVVATTDGCDNIIFIDPDYTDGLTVSNDLGKNGYSFNLILVTRTSGIAVARMPKGTIIENVSVAFLEAN
;
A
#
# COMPACT_ATOMS: atom_id res chain seq x y z
N MET A 1 15.83 56.94 -57.13
CA MET A 1 16.20 56.30 -55.85
C MET A 1 15.09 56.58 -54.82
N LYS A 2 14.12 55.67 -54.67
CA LYS A 2 13.14 55.69 -53.57
C LYS A 2 13.29 54.36 -52.83
N LYS A 3 13.71 54.43 -51.57
CA LYS A 3 14.00 53.27 -50.72
C LYS A 3 12.70 52.66 -50.20
N LEU A 4 12.60 51.35 -50.36
CA LEU A 4 11.55 50.46 -49.91
C LEU A 4 11.64 50.33 -48.38
N ALA A 5 10.56 50.65 -47.67
CA ALA A 5 10.43 50.35 -46.24
C ALA A 5 9.91 48.92 -46.10
N VAL A 6 10.72 48.04 -45.49
CA VAL A 6 10.31 46.68 -45.12
C VAL A 6 9.84 46.73 -43.67
N LEU A 7 8.56 46.44 -43.48
CA LEU A 7 7.89 46.31 -42.19
C LEU A 7 8.05 44.86 -41.71
N THR A 8 8.85 44.63 -40.67
CA THR A 8 9.01 43.31 -40.06
C THR A 8 7.99 43.16 -38.93
N ILE A 9 6.93 42.38 -39.16
CA ILE A 9 5.99 41.95 -38.12
C ILE A 9 6.60 40.75 -37.42
N VAL A 10 7.01 40.92 -36.16
CA VAL A 10 7.45 39.81 -35.29
C VAL A 10 6.21 39.27 -34.58
N LEU A 11 5.75 38.10 -35.02
CA LEU A 11 4.65 37.36 -34.42
C LEU A 11 5.19 36.55 -33.23
N PHE A 12 4.97 37.02 -32.00
CA PHE A 12 5.25 36.23 -30.78
C PHE A 12 4.12 35.20 -30.61
N ALA A 13 4.33 33.99 -31.11
CA ALA A 13 3.52 32.84 -30.73
C ALA A 13 4.01 32.35 -29.36
N VAL A 14 3.30 32.73 -28.29
CA VAL A 14 3.45 32.11 -26.97
C VAL A 14 2.84 30.72 -27.07
N LEU A 15 3.68 29.71 -27.34
CA LEU A 15 3.33 28.31 -27.17
C LEU A 15 3.14 28.05 -25.68
N SER A 16 1.90 28.10 -25.19
CA SER A 16 1.53 27.47 -23.94
C SER A 16 1.67 25.96 -24.14
N ALA A 17 2.82 25.39 -23.79
CA ALA A 17 2.90 23.96 -23.57
C ALA A 17 1.89 23.63 -22.46
N PRO A 18 0.93 22.71 -22.66
CA PRO A 18 0.17 22.20 -21.53
C PRO A 18 1.18 21.65 -20.54
N ALA A 19 1.09 22.10 -19.28
CA ALA A 19 1.82 21.46 -18.20
C ALA A 19 1.35 20.00 -18.19
N SER A 20 2.16 19.12 -18.78
CA SER A 20 2.02 17.69 -18.59
C SER A 20 2.33 17.48 -17.12
N HIS A 21 1.31 17.38 -16.27
CA HIS A 21 1.50 16.87 -14.93
C HIS A 21 2.21 15.52 -15.07
N ALA A 22 3.32 15.37 -14.35
CA ALA A 22 3.98 14.08 -14.29
C ALA A 22 2.97 13.10 -13.67
N ALA A 23 2.75 11.96 -14.31
CA ALA A 23 1.98 10.89 -13.70
C ALA A 23 2.59 10.55 -12.34
N PHE A 24 1.74 10.16 -11.38
CA PHE A 24 2.24 9.68 -10.09
C PHE A 24 3.21 8.51 -10.26
N PRO A 25 4.21 8.40 -9.37
CA PRO A 25 5.14 7.29 -9.43
C PRO A 25 4.40 5.95 -9.26
N PRO A 26 4.91 4.85 -9.86
CA PRO A 26 4.38 3.53 -9.60
C PRO A 26 4.61 3.15 -8.14
N VAL A 27 3.76 2.27 -7.61
CA VAL A 27 3.92 1.73 -6.25
C VAL A 27 5.26 0.98 -6.14
N PRO A 28 6.16 1.35 -5.22
CA PRO A 28 7.39 0.60 -4.97
C PRO A 28 7.09 -0.84 -4.51
N GLU A 29 7.97 -1.79 -4.86
CA GLU A 29 7.83 -3.20 -4.45
C GLU A 29 7.84 -3.37 -2.92
N ASP A 30 8.55 -2.49 -2.22
CA ASP A 30 8.70 -2.47 -0.76
C ASP A 30 7.78 -1.46 -0.06
N ALA A 31 6.80 -0.89 -0.77
CA ALA A 31 5.84 0.05 -0.18
C ALA A 31 5.09 -0.59 0.99
N ALA A 32 4.94 0.15 2.09
CA ALA A 32 4.29 -0.37 3.28
C ALA A 32 2.79 -0.60 2.99
N ILE A 33 2.30 -1.82 3.21
CA ILE A 33 0.94 -2.26 2.81
C ILE A 33 0.07 -2.43 4.05
N TYR A 34 -1.18 -1.98 4.00
CA TYR A 34 -2.09 -2.09 5.13
C TYR A 34 -3.49 -2.40 4.67
N PRO A 35 -4.12 -3.47 5.17
CA PRO A 35 -5.52 -3.70 4.92
C PRO A 35 -6.35 -2.67 5.66
N VAL A 36 -7.18 -1.96 4.91
CA VAL A 36 -8.05 -0.90 5.42
C VAL A 36 -9.49 -1.22 5.07
N GLU A 37 -10.39 -0.87 5.99
CA GLU A 37 -11.82 -1.10 5.85
C GLU A 37 -12.61 0.17 6.12
N HIS A 38 -13.61 0.40 5.28
CA HIS A 38 -14.60 1.45 5.41
C HIS A 38 -16.00 0.86 5.22
N PHE A 39 -16.82 0.88 6.27
CA PHE A 39 -17.95 -0.01 6.51
C PHE A 39 -17.68 -1.47 6.10
N THR A 40 -18.31 -1.94 5.03
CA THR A 40 -18.18 -3.29 4.50
C THR A 40 -17.19 -3.38 3.34
N GLN A 41 -16.48 -2.29 3.02
CA GLN A 41 -15.56 -2.18 1.91
C GLN A 41 -14.15 -2.40 2.40
N VAL A 42 -13.35 -3.13 1.62
CA VAL A 42 -12.00 -3.52 1.98
C VAL A 42 -11.05 -3.18 0.84
N ALA A 43 -9.91 -2.61 1.18
CA ALA A 43 -8.80 -2.35 0.26
C ALA A 43 -7.46 -2.66 0.94
N LEU A 44 -6.42 -2.85 0.14
CA LEU A 44 -5.03 -2.77 0.59
C LEU A 44 -4.54 -1.35 0.28
N MET A 45 -4.14 -0.61 1.31
CA MET A 45 -3.52 0.69 1.20
C MET A 45 -2.00 0.54 1.24
N TYR A 46 -1.34 0.89 0.16
CA TYR A 46 0.11 1.01 0.06
C TYR A 46 0.46 2.46 0.36
N SER A 47 1.55 2.71 1.06
CA SER A 47 2.03 4.07 1.34
C SER A 47 3.54 4.16 1.18
N TRP A 48 4.02 5.20 0.51
CA TRP A 48 5.45 5.44 0.33
C TRP A 48 5.75 6.93 0.17
N ALA A 49 7.01 7.30 0.39
CA ALA A 49 7.51 8.64 0.14
C ALA A 49 8.52 8.63 -1.02
N GLU A 50 8.35 9.51 -2.00
CA GLU A 50 9.27 9.66 -3.14
C GLU A 50 9.36 11.13 -3.52
N GLY A 51 10.57 11.62 -3.82
CA GLY A 51 10.77 13.03 -4.20
C GLY A 51 10.42 14.06 -3.12
N GLY A 52 10.19 13.63 -1.87
CA GLY A 52 9.72 14.48 -0.78
C GLY A 52 8.19 14.56 -0.66
N GLU A 53 7.47 13.87 -1.53
CA GLU A 53 6.00 13.75 -1.51
C GLU A 53 5.59 12.41 -0.88
N LEU A 54 4.37 12.37 -0.33
CA LEU A 54 3.76 11.17 0.25
C LEU A 54 2.63 10.69 -0.65
N TYR A 55 2.67 9.41 -1.02
CA TYR A 55 1.65 8.78 -1.85
C TYR A 55 0.98 7.64 -1.10
N VAL A 56 -0.30 7.43 -1.42
CA VAL A 56 -1.06 6.26 -1.02
C VAL A 56 -1.72 5.62 -2.24
N HIS A 57 -1.65 4.31 -2.35
CA HIS A 57 -2.33 3.55 -3.40
C HIS A 57 -3.31 2.58 -2.78
N PHE A 58 -4.53 2.52 -3.31
CA PHE A 58 -5.54 1.59 -2.85
C PHE A 58 -5.77 0.52 -3.90
N ARG A 59 -5.46 -0.74 -3.54
CA ARG A 59 -5.88 -1.92 -4.29
C ARG A 59 -7.18 -2.45 -3.73
N LEU A 60 -8.22 -2.49 -4.55
CA LEU A 60 -9.56 -2.85 -4.11
C LEU A 60 -9.71 -4.36 -3.91
N LEU A 61 -10.15 -4.76 -2.71
CA LEU A 61 -10.60 -6.12 -2.43
C LEU A 61 -12.13 -6.25 -2.49
N SER A 62 -12.83 -5.12 -2.56
CA SER A 62 -14.29 -4.98 -2.75
C SER A 62 -14.59 -4.24 -4.05
N GLU A 63 -15.86 -4.20 -4.50
CA GLU A 63 -16.24 -3.51 -5.75
C GLU A 63 -15.97 -2.00 -5.75
N ARG A 64 -15.88 -1.39 -4.57
CA ARG A 64 -15.58 0.03 -4.39
C ARG A 64 -15.05 0.29 -2.98
N PHE A 65 -14.36 1.40 -2.81
CA PHE A 65 -13.88 1.89 -1.52
C PHE A 65 -14.11 3.40 -1.39
N PHE A 66 -14.28 3.90 -0.17
CA PHE A 66 -14.42 5.33 0.10
C PHE A 66 -13.18 5.85 0.81
N VAL A 67 -12.70 7.02 0.37
CA VAL A 67 -11.63 7.74 1.03
C VAL A 67 -11.89 9.24 0.95
N CYS A 68 -11.45 9.98 1.96
CA CYS A 68 -11.57 11.42 2.04
C CYS A 68 -10.36 11.98 2.80
N ASP A 69 -9.97 13.21 2.50
CA ASP A 69 -8.86 13.95 3.13
C ASP A 69 -9.01 14.06 4.66
N VAL A 70 -10.22 14.31 5.16
CA VAL A 70 -10.53 14.36 6.60
C VAL A 70 -10.25 13.05 7.35
N GLY A 71 -10.06 11.96 6.62
CA GLY A 71 -9.67 10.67 7.19
C GLY A 71 -8.20 10.58 7.54
N PHE A 72 -7.34 11.50 7.09
CA PHE A 72 -5.89 11.38 7.28
C PHE A 72 -5.34 12.36 8.31
N SER A 73 -4.42 11.86 9.14
CA SER A 73 -3.49 12.66 9.94
C SER A 73 -2.09 12.04 9.89
N ILE A 74 -1.07 12.84 10.17
CA ILE A 74 0.31 12.34 10.26
C ILE A 74 0.90 12.71 11.62
N LEU A 75 1.44 11.74 12.34
CA LEU A 75 2.25 11.96 13.53
C LEU A 75 3.73 11.99 13.14
N GLN A 76 4.40 13.12 13.31
CA GLN A 76 5.84 13.25 13.07
C GLN A 76 6.51 14.04 14.19
N ASN A 77 7.59 13.52 14.76
CA ASN A 77 8.33 14.15 15.86
C ASN A 77 7.44 14.54 17.07
N GLY A 78 6.42 13.72 17.36
CA GLY A 78 5.48 13.96 18.46
C GLY A 78 4.41 15.02 18.19
N SER A 79 4.34 15.56 16.98
CA SER A 79 3.30 16.52 16.55
C SER A 79 2.35 15.87 15.56
N GLU A 80 1.05 16.14 15.72
CA GLU A 80 0.01 15.74 14.77
C GLU A 80 -0.16 16.80 13.66
N LEU A 81 -0.10 16.35 12.41
CA LEU A 81 -0.33 17.12 11.21
C LEU A 81 -1.70 16.73 10.65
N GLY A 82 -2.71 17.57 10.92
CA GLY A 82 -4.03 17.50 10.28
C GLY A 82 -4.18 18.53 9.15
N ASN A 83 -5.40 18.65 8.61
CA ASN A 83 -5.73 19.50 7.45
C ASN A 83 -4.86 19.17 6.22
N LEU A 84 -4.68 17.88 5.97
CA LEU A 84 -4.02 17.37 4.77
C LEU A 84 -5.01 17.40 3.60
N SER A 85 -4.49 17.46 2.38
CA SER A 85 -5.29 17.29 1.17
C SER A 85 -4.99 15.93 0.56
N LEU A 86 -6.03 15.22 0.12
CA LEU A 86 -5.89 14.02 -0.70
C LEU A 86 -6.09 14.41 -2.15
N LEU A 87 -5.05 14.30 -2.98
CA LEU A 87 -5.06 14.74 -4.37
C LEU A 87 -5.02 13.55 -5.33
N ASP A 88 -5.84 13.58 -6.38
CA ASP A 88 -5.79 12.59 -7.47
C ASP A 88 -4.70 12.91 -8.51
N GLU A 89 -4.60 12.11 -9.57
CA GLU A 89 -3.59 12.25 -10.63
C GLU A 89 -3.66 13.60 -11.37
N ASP A 90 -4.81 14.27 -11.35
CA ASP A 90 -5.01 15.62 -11.90
C ASP A 90 -4.70 16.73 -10.87
N GLN A 91 -4.16 16.35 -9.71
CA GLN A 91 -3.94 17.20 -8.53
C GLN A 91 -5.22 17.83 -7.98
N ALA A 92 -6.38 17.22 -8.24
CA ALA A 92 -7.65 17.70 -7.73
C ALA A 92 -7.92 17.08 -6.34
N PRO A 93 -8.45 17.87 -5.37
CA PRO A 93 -8.89 17.32 -4.10
C PRO A 93 -9.95 16.23 -4.29
N PHE A 94 -9.74 15.09 -3.62
CA PHE A 94 -10.59 13.92 -3.72
C PHE A 94 -11.24 13.58 -2.37
N CYS A 95 -12.55 13.38 -2.42
CA CYS A 95 -13.32 12.83 -1.31
C CYS A 95 -14.53 12.09 -1.90
N GLY A 96 -14.52 10.76 -1.86
CA GLY A 96 -15.56 9.98 -2.52
C GLY A 96 -15.29 8.49 -2.64
N TYR A 97 -16.20 7.83 -3.35
CA TYR A 97 -16.04 6.42 -3.74
C TYR A 97 -15.25 6.31 -5.05
N PHE A 98 -14.50 5.21 -5.17
CA PHE A 98 -13.85 4.78 -6.39
C PHE A 98 -13.99 3.27 -6.56
N ASP A 99 -14.01 2.80 -7.80
CA ASP A 99 -14.34 1.42 -8.22
C ASP A 99 -13.19 0.70 -8.96
N THR A 100 -12.04 1.37 -9.09
CA THR A 100 -10.79 0.79 -9.60
C THR A 100 -9.63 1.15 -8.70
N ASP A 101 -8.56 0.36 -8.71
CA ASP A 101 -7.32 0.69 -8.00
C ASP A 101 -6.88 2.13 -8.33
N ARG A 102 -6.42 2.87 -7.31
CA ARG A 102 -6.15 4.30 -7.46
C ARG A 102 -5.04 4.78 -6.54
N THR A 103 -4.18 5.63 -7.08
CA THR A 103 -3.14 6.34 -6.34
C THR A 103 -3.58 7.77 -6.03
N PHE A 104 -3.22 8.24 -4.85
CA PHE A 104 -3.42 9.61 -4.40
C PHE A 104 -2.12 10.14 -3.80
N MET A 105 -1.94 11.46 -3.87
CA MET A 105 -0.93 12.17 -3.11
C MET A 105 -1.55 12.75 -1.83
N ILE A 106 -0.86 12.62 -0.71
CA ILE A 106 -1.22 13.31 0.54
C ILE A 106 -0.36 14.56 0.61
N GLU A 107 -0.99 15.72 0.45
CA GLU A 107 -0.33 17.02 0.53
C GLU A 107 -0.51 17.61 1.94
N ASP A 108 0.59 18.07 2.54
CA ASP A 108 0.52 19.01 3.66
C ASP A 108 0.65 20.44 3.12
N PRO A 109 -0.44 21.22 3.06
CA PRO A 109 -0.42 22.57 2.46
C PRO A 109 0.46 23.57 3.23
N PHE A 110 0.92 23.19 4.43
CA PHE A 110 1.81 23.99 5.25
C PHE A 110 3.28 23.52 5.19
N SER A 111 3.59 22.49 4.40
CA SER A 111 4.94 21.93 4.21
C SER A 111 5.66 21.59 5.53
N ARG A 112 4.90 21.13 6.53
CA ARG A 112 5.42 20.69 7.84
C ARG A 112 5.91 19.25 7.77
N LEU A 113 5.25 18.42 6.95
CA LEU A 113 5.66 17.04 6.69
C LEU A 113 7.06 17.01 6.07
N LYS A 114 7.93 16.19 6.65
CA LYS A 114 9.19 15.80 6.05
C LYS A 114 9.15 14.32 5.69
N ALA A 115 8.72 14.01 4.46
CA ALA A 115 8.51 12.64 4.03
C ALA A 115 9.81 11.79 3.97
N THR A 116 10.98 12.43 4.09
CA THR A 116 12.30 11.77 4.17
C THR A 116 12.70 11.35 5.58
N GLU A 117 11.96 11.76 6.60
CA GLU A 117 12.15 11.35 8.00
C GLU A 117 11.04 10.36 8.38
N PRO A 118 11.20 9.49 9.40
CA PRO A 118 10.11 8.62 9.88
C PRO A 118 8.88 9.40 10.31
N PHE A 119 7.69 8.86 10.05
CA PHE A 119 6.42 9.39 10.53
C PHE A 119 5.37 8.28 10.63
N THR A 120 4.28 8.57 11.31
CA THR A 120 3.14 7.67 11.42
C THR A 120 1.99 8.25 10.62
N LEU A 121 1.51 7.56 9.59
CA LEU A 121 0.30 7.90 8.86
C LEU A 121 -0.90 7.27 9.56
N GLU A 122 -1.92 8.07 9.88
CA GLU A 122 -3.18 7.55 10.41
C GLU A 122 -4.29 7.72 9.39
N LEU A 123 -5.05 6.65 9.18
CA LEU A 123 -6.30 6.65 8.45
C LEU A 123 -7.45 6.37 9.41
N SER A 124 -8.29 7.37 9.64
CA SER A 124 -9.56 7.28 10.35
C SER A 124 -10.68 6.93 9.37
N ALA A 125 -11.13 5.68 9.42
CA ALA A 125 -12.35 5.22 8.75
C ALA A 125 -13.35 4.72 9.81
N ASN A 126 -13.81 3.46 9.72
CA ASN A 126 -14.61 2.85 10.81
C ASN A 126 -13.81 2.68 12.11
N ARG A 127 -12.49 2.59 11.97
CA ARG A 127 -11.48 2.49 13.01
C ARG A 127 -10.27 3.30 12.56
N ILE A 128 -9.37 3.54 13.50
CA ILE A 128 -8.09 4.19 13.22
C ILE A 128 -7.09 3.11 12.81
N TYR A 129 -6.52 3.25 11.62
CA TYR A 129 -5.38 2.49 11.14
C TYR A 129 -4.14 3.35 11.31
N THR A 130 -3.14 2.84 12.02
CA THR A 130 -1.89 3.55 12.32
C THR A 130 -0.76 2.85 11.57
N LEU A 131 -0.08 3.58 10.70
CA LEU A 131 0.98 3.11 9.82
C LEU A 131 2.29 3.80 10.18
N ASP A 132 3.22 3.08 10.79
CA ASP A 132 4.57 3.61 10.97
C ASP A 132 5.33 3.54 9.64
N ILE A 133 5.43 4.69 8.97
CA ILE A 133 6.19 4.85 7.73
C ILE A 133 7.62 5.18 8.10
N MET A 134 8.49 4.17 7.95
CA MET A 134 9.92 4.40 7.91
C MET A 134 10.32 4.72 6.47
N PRO A 135 11.07 5.81 6.20
CA PRO A 135 11.66 6.03 4.89
C PRO A 135 12.48 4.80 4.52
N MET A 136 12.26 4.28 3.30
CA MET A 136 12.76 3.00 2.82
C MET A 136 14.22 2.77 3.23
N SER A 137 14.44 1.84 4.15
CA SER A 137 15.73 1.19 4.34
C SER A 137 15.67 -0.12 3.56
N PRO A 138 16.56 -0.36 2.58
CA PRO A 138 16.50 -1.52 1.67
C PRO A 138 16.87 -2.85 2.33
N GLN A 139 16.61 -3.01 3.63
CA GLN A 139 16.74 -4.26 4.36
C GLN A 139 15.36 -4.72 4.79
N ALA A 140 14.63 -5.27 3.82
CA ALA A 140 13.44 -6.06 4.10
C ALA A 140 13.85 -7.25 4.98
N ASP A 141 13.34 -7.27 6.20
CA ASP A 141 13.49 -8.38 7.13
C ASP A 141 12.62 -9.55 6.61
N MET A 142 13.23 -10.51 5.93
CA MET A 142 12.55 -11.69 5.35
C MET A 142 11.78 -12.48 6.44
N PRO A 143 10.60 -13.06 6.14
CA PRO A 143 9.82 -13.78 7.14
C PRO A 143 10.54 -15.04 7.59
N GLU A 144 10.44 -15.40 8.87
CA GLU A 144 10.94 -16.70 9.35
C GLU A 144 10.07 -17.86 8.89
N ASN A 145 10.71 -19.00 8.60
CA ASN A 145 10.00 -20.26 8.40
C ASN A 145 9.34 -20.71 9.71
N GLY A 146 8.17 -21.32 9.60
CA GLY A 146 7.49 -21.91 10.76
C GLY A 146 5.98 -21.70 10.74
N ILE A 147 5.38 -21.91 11.91
CA ILE A 147 3.94 -21.75 12.12
C ILE A 147 3.70 -20.34 12.65
N TRP A 148 2.92 -19.59 11.90
CA TRP A 148 2.42 -18.26 12.22
C TRP A 148 0.95 -18.33 12.65
N ARG A 149 0.55 -17.48 13.59
CA ARG A 149 -0.80 -17.53 14.15
C ARG A 149 -1.27 -16.17 14.66
N GLU A 150 -2.55 -15.90 14.48
CA GLU A 150 -3.27 -14.82 15.17
C GLU A 150 -3.65 -15.25 16.59
N ALA A 151 -3.58 -14.34 17.56
CA ALA A 151 -3.70 -14.63 19.00
C ALA A 151 -4.98 -15.39 19.39
N ASN A 152 -6.12 -15.08 18.77
CA ASN A 152 -7.42 -15.71 19.01
C ASN A 152 -7.69 -16.93 18.12
N GLY A 153 -6.74 -17.31 17.25
CA GLY A 153 -6.85 -18.47 16.37
C GLY A 153 -7.78 -18.29 15.17
N LYS A 154 -8.08 -17.07 14.73
CA LYS A 154 -8.87 -16.83 13.52
C LYS A 154 -8.17 -17.32 12.26
N ILE A 155 -6.85 -17.26 12.24
CA ILE A 155 -6.00 -17.81 11.18
C ILE A 155 -4.71 -18.37 11.79
N SER A 156 -4.31 -19.52 11.26
CA SER A 156 -2.96 -20.07 11.42
C SER A 156 -2.43 -20.44 10.06
N PHE A 157 -1.12 -20.30 9.85
CA PHE A 157 -0.49 -20.78 8.63
C PHE A 157 0.93 -21.28 8.89
N TYR A 158 1.35 -22.24 8.10
CA TYR A 158 2.76 -22.63 8.01
C TYR A 158 3.37 -21.95 6.80
N LEU A 159 4.55 -21.35 6.98
CA LEU A 159 5.33 -20.71 5.94
C LEU A 159 6.65 -21.44 5.79
N GLN A 160 6.96 -21.85 4.55
CA GLN A 160 8.23 -22.46 4.17
C GLN A 160 8.84 -21.74 2.98
N LYS A 161 10.03 -21.20 3.16
CA LYS A 161 10.87 -20.67 2.08
C LYS A 161 11.76 -21.76 1.50
N TYR A 162 12.09 -21.64 0.23
CA TYR A 162 13.00 -22.52 -0.49
C TYR A 162 14.22 -21.76 -1.03
N GLU A 163 15.29 -22.49 -1.32
CA GLU A 163 16.56 -21.92 -1.82
C GLU A 163 16.40 -21.19 -3.16
N ASN A 164 15.43 -21.59 -3.97
CA ASN A 164 15.11 -20.95 -5.25
C ASN A 164 14.30 -19.65 -5.11
N LYS A 165 14.20 -19.10 -3.90
CA LYS A 165 13.38 -17.94 -3.54
C LYS A 165 11.87 -18.13 -3.62
N SER A 166 11.37 -19.34 -3.91
CA SER A 166 9.93 -19.59 -3.77
C SER A 166 9.54 -19.81 -2.31
N ALA A 167 8.26 -19.65 -2.01
CA ALA A 167 7.69 -19.99 -0.71
C ALA A 167 6.37 -20.76 -0.87
N ALA A 168 6.08 -21.62 0.09
CA ALA A 168 4.79 -22.26 0.26
C ALA A 168 4.15 -21.79 1.56
N VAL A 169 2.85 -21.48 1.49
CA VAL A 169 2.02 -21.20 2.65
C VAL A 169 0.87 -22.18 2.71
N VAL A 170 0.69 -22.80 3.87
CA VAL A 170 -0.48 -23.65 4.17
C VAL A 170 -1.29 -22.95 5.24
N ALA A 171 -2.42 -22.37 4.87
CA ALA A 171 -3.26 -21.58 5.78
C ALA A 171 -4.57 -22.31 6.14
N THR A 172 -5.03 -22.10 7.36
CA THR A 172 -6.28 -22.66 7.89
C THR A 172 -6.98 -21.69 8.84
N THR A 173 -8.31 -21.80 8.92
CA THR A 173 -9.17 -21.00 9.82
C THR A 173 -9.82 -21.84 10.91
N ASP A 174 -9.68 -23.16 10.84
CA ASP A 174 -10.29 -24.12 11.79
C ASP A 174 -9.37 -25.31 12.12
N GLY A 175 -8.18 -25.39 11.53
CA GLY A 175 -7.24 -26.49 11.74
C GLY A 175 -7.61 -27.77 10.99
N CYS A 176 -8.68 -27.78 10.20
CA CYS A 176 -9.12 -28.94 9.42
C CYS A 176 -8.99 -28.67 7.92
N ASP A 177 -9.55 -27.57 7.45
CA ASP A 177 -9.49 -27.17 6.04
C ASP A 177 -8.23 -26.37 5.77
N ASN A 178 -7.45 -26.82 4.80
CA ASN A 178 -6.16 -26.23 4.45
C ASN A 178 -6.17 -25.70 3.02
N ILE A 179 -5.62 -24.51 2.84
CA ILE A 179 -5.44 -23.87 1.54
C ILE A 179 -3.96 -23.64 1.33
N ILE A 180 -3.49 -24.04 0.15
CA ILE A 180 -2.08 -23.99 -0.20
C ILE A 180 -1.86 -22.84 -1.17
N PHE A 181 -0.93 -21.98 -0.84
CA PHE A 181 -0.47 -20.86 -1.66
C PHE A 181 0.99 -21.09 -2.01
N ILE A 182 1.36 -20.82 -3.26
CA ILE A 182 2.74 -20.91 -3.73
C ILE A 182 3.13 -19.54 -4.26
N ASP A 183 4.13 -18.95 -3.63
CA ASP A 183 4.77 -17.72 -4.05
C ASP A 183 6.03 -18.08 -4.86
N PRO A 184 6.15 -17.66 -6.13
CA PRO A 184 7.33 -17.97 -6.93
C PRO A 184 8.60 -17.21 -6.49
N ASP A 185 8.47 -16.05 -5.83
CA ASP A 185 9.61 -15.22 -5.43
C ASP A 185 9.28 -14.38 -4.18
N TYR A 186 9.51 -14.92 -2.99
CA TYR A 186 9.19 -14.21 -1.75
C TYR A 186 10.07 -12.95 -1.51
N THR A 187 11.05 -12.67 -2.37
CA THR A 187 11.91 -11.49 -2.23
C THR A 187 11.22 -10.20 -2.66
N ASP A 188 10.08 -10.30 -3.36
CA ASP A 188 9.21 -9.17 -3.71
C ASP A 188 8.07 -8.94 -2.67
N GLY A 189 8.14 -9.63 -1.53
CA GLY A 189 7.05 -9.76 -0.58
C GLY A 189 6.49 -11.17 -0.61
N LEU A 190 5.41 -11.43 0.14
CA LEU A 190 4.76 -12.74 0.08
C LEU A 190 3.30 -12.54 -0.30
N THR A 191 3.03 -12.53 -1.61
CA THR A 191 1.74 -12.19 -2.21
C THR A 191 1.33 -13.21 -3.26
N VAL A 192 0.24 -13.94 -2.97
CA VAL A 192 -0.32 -14.96 -3.85
C VAL A 192 -1.76 -14.60 -4.20
N SER A 193 -2.02 -14.37 -5.49
CA SER A 193 -3.34 -13.95 -6.00
C SER A 193 -4.33 -15.09 -6.21
N ASN A 194 -3.87 -16.34 -6.24
CA ASN A 194 -4.70 -17.52 -6.38
C ASN A 194 -4.08 -18.73 -5.65
N ASP A 195 -4.90 -19.54 -4.97
CA ASP A 195 -4.45 -20.77 -4.34
C ASP A 195 -4.07 -21.84 -5.37
N LEU A 196 -3.31 -22.84 -4.94
CA LEU A 196 -2.90 -23.97 -5.77
C LEU A 196 -4.11 -24.73 -6.35
N GLY A 197 -5.24 -24.73 -5.64
CA GLY A 197 -6.50 -25.33 -6.08
C GLY A 197 -7.27 -24.50 -7.12
N LYS A 198 -6.84 -23.27 -7.41
CA LYS A 198 -7.48 -22.34 -8.36
C LYS A 198 -8.92 -21.97 -7.98
N ASN A 199 -9.21 -21.86 -6.69
CA ASN A 199 -10.53 -21.49 -6.18
C ASN A 199 -10.74 -19.98 -6.10
N GLY A 200 -9.72 -19.16 -6.44
CA GLY A 200 -9.77 -17.70 -6.36
C GLY A 200 -9.50 -17.18 -4.95
N TYR A 201 -8.93 -18.00 -4.07
CA TYR A 201 -8.45 -17.59 -2.75
C TYR A 201 -7.10 -16.90 -2.90
N SER A 202 -6.81 -15.94 -2.02
CA SER A 202 -5.56 -15.17 -2.07
C SER A 202 -4.93 -15.07 -0.69
N PHE A 203 -3.63 -14.86 -0.64
CA PHE A 203 -2.86 -14.69 0.58
C PHE A 203 -1.82 -13.57 0.40
N ASN A 204 -1.69 -12.70 1.37
CA ASN A 204 -0.63 -11.70 1.47
C ASN A 204 -0.13 -11.66 2.91
N LEU A 205 1.18 -11.73 3.12
CA LEU A 205 1.82 -11.49 4.41
C LEU A 205 2.64 -10.22 4.34
N ILE A 206 2.22 -9.22 5.11
CA ILE A 206 2.89 -7.94 5.21
C ILE A 206 3.71 -7.94 6.49
N LEU A 207 5.03 -7.81 6.38
CA LEU A 207 5.92 -7.95 7.52
C LEU A 207 6.07 -6.64 8.27
N VAL A 208 5.92 -6.74 9.60
CA VAL A 208 6.30 -5.70 10.54
C VAL A 208 7.71 -5.99 11.07
N THR A 209 8.02 -7.28 11.28
CA THR A 209 9.36 -7.80 11.59
C THR A 209 9.52 -9.19 10.95
N ARG A 210 10.70 -9.81 11.08
CA ARG A 210 10.92 -11.22 10.65
C ARG A 210 9.95 -12.23 11.28
N THR A 211 9.37 -11.92 12.45
CA THR A 211 8.52 -12.84 13.22
C THR A 211 7.12 -12.29 13.50
N SER A 212 6.76 -11.14 12.93
CA SER A 212 5.43 -10.52 13.08
C SER A 212 4.99 -9.79 11.83
N GLY A 213 3.68 -9.77 11.58
CA GLY A 213 3.13 -9.15 10.37
C GLY A 213 1.61 -9.11 10.39
N ILE A 214 1.04 -8.74 9.26
CA ILE A 214 -0.40 -8.73 9.01
C ILE A 214 -0.68 -9.74 7.89
N ALA A 215 -1.51 -10.73 8.18
CA ALA A 215 -2.00 -11.67 7.17
C ALA A 215 -3.30 -11.13 6.57
N VAL A 216 -3.33 -11.00 5.24
CA VAL A 216 -4.53 -10.70 4.47
C VAL A 216 -4.85 -11.88 3.58
N ALA A 217 -5.90 -12.63 3.93
CA ALA A 217 -6.25 -13.85 3.23
C ALA A 217 -7.72 -13.84 2.80
N ARG A 218 -8.00 -14.10 1.52
CA ARG A 218 -9.35 -14.39 1.04
C ARG A 218 -9.54 -15.90 1.09
N MET A 219 -10.37 -16.36 2.02
CA MET A 219 -10.60 -17.78 2.34
C MET A 219 -12.10 -18.12 2.13
N PRO A 220 -12.52 -19.41 2.19
CA PRO A 220 -13.92 -19.80 1.97
C PRO A 220 -14.93 -19.08 2.86
N LYS A 221 -14.53 -18.71 4.09
CA LYS A 221 -15.39 -18.00 5.07
C LYS A 221 -15.36 -16.47 4.93
N GLY A 222 -14.62 -15.94 3.94
CA GLY A 222 -14.48 -14.51 3.69
C GLY A 222 -13.03 -14.02 3.76
N THR A 223 -12.88 -12.70 3.74
CA THR A 223 -11.58 -12.02 3.91
C THR A 223 -11.21 -11.98 5.38
N ILE A 224 -9.96 -12.34 5.67
CA ILE A 224 -9.34 -12.30 6.99
C ILE A 224 -8.21 -11.29 6.94
N ILE A 225 -8.20 -10.39 7.92
CA ILE A 225 -7.20 -9.35 8.09
C ILE A 225 -6.80 -9.39 9.56
N GLU A 226 -5.62 -9.93 9.84
CA GLU A 226 -5.23 -10.18 11.23
C GLU A 226 -3.74 -9.98 11.47
N ASN A 227 -3.42 -9.47 12.66
CA ASN A 227 -2.06 -9.45 13.17
C ASN A 227 -1.63 -10.88 13.48
N VAL A 228 -0.49 -11.29 12.94
CA VAL A 228 0.07 -12.63 13.09
C VAL A 228 1.50 -12.55 13.59
N SER A 229 1.92 -13.56 14.33
CA SER A 229 3.31 -13.75 14.72
C SER A 229 3.71 -15.21 14.65
N VAL A 230 5.01 -15.47 14.57
CA VAL A 230 5.55 -16.82 14.63
C VAL A 230 5.26 -17.42 16.01
N ALA A 231 4.45 -18.47 16.02
CA ALA A 231 4.17 -19.28 17.21
C ALA A 231 5.24 -20.37 17.40
N PHE A 232 5.73 -20.95 16.30
CA PHE A 232 6.75 -21.99 16.31
C PHE A 232 7.73 -21.78 15.14
N LEU A 233 9.01 -21.62 15.46
CA LEU A 233 10.06 -21.58 14.44
C LEU A 233 10.34 -22.99 13.91
N GLU A 234 10.65 -23.10 12.62
CA GLU A 234 11.23 -24.31 12.08
C GLU A 234 12.63 -24.52 12.69
N ALA A 235 12.94 -25.74 13.12
CA ALA A 235 14.28 -26.06 13.60
C ALA A 235 15.22 -26.18 12.41
N ASN A 236 16.32 -25.41 12.44
CA ASN A 236 17.42 -25.51 11.47
C ASN A 236 18.10 -26.89 11.49
#